data_AF-A0A9D9IZE7-F1
#
_entry.id   AF-A0A9D9IZE7-F1
#
_cell.length_a   1.000
_cell.length_b   1.000
_cell.length_c   1.000
_cell.angle_alpha   90.00
_cell.angle_beta   90.00
_cell.angle_gamma   90.00
#
_symmetry.space_group_name_H-M   'P 1'
#
loop_
_entity.id
_entity.type
_entity.pdbx_description
1 polymer ?
#
loop_
_entity_poly.entity_id
_entity_poly.type
_entity_poly.pdbx_seq_one_letter_code
_entity_poly.pdbx_strand_id
1 'polypeptide(L)'
;MFDELKADIARLVALYEKEKQRADSLAGLLTERDAQVRKYREEVKKCKEQITDLNLQIDNLRLRSAFSSDSDRSQAEAGIDKLIKEIDECIKLLES
;
A
#
# COMPACT_ATOMS: atom_id res chain seq x y z
N MET A 1 -49.57 12.30 41.08
CA MET A 1 -48.35 13.10 41.27
C MET A 1 -47.12 12.26 41.60
N PHE A 2 -47.03 11.58 42.76
CA PHE A 2 -45.82 10.77 43.08
C PHE A 2 -45.69 9.53 42.17
N ASP A 3 -46.81 8.86 41.87
CA ASP A 3 -46.81 7.69 40.96
C ASP A 3 -46.54 8.06 39.50
N GLU A 4 -47.01 9.23 39.05
CA GLU A 4 -46.70 9.77 37.72
C GLU A 4 -45.21 10.10 37.60
N LEU A 5 -44.64 10.77 38.60
CA LEU A 5 -43.21 11.05 38.65
C LEU A 5 -42.39 9.75 38.64
N LYS A 6 -42.83 8.71 39.35
CA LYS A 6 -42.18 7.40 39.35
C LYS A 6 -42.24 6.74 37.97
N ALA A 7 -43.37 6.86 37.26
CA ALA A 7 -43.51 6.35 35.90
C ALA A 7 -42.63 7.10 34.89
N ASP A 8 -42.53 8.43 35.03
CA ASP A 8 -41.69 9.26 34.16
C ASP A 8 -40.20 8.96 34.38
N ILE A 9 -39.77 8.79 35.63
CA ILE A 9 -38.40 8.35 35.96
C ILE A 9 -38.10 6.98 35.34
N ALA A 10 -39.02 6.02 35.49
CA ALA A 10 -38.83 4.69 34.90
C ALA A 10 -38.71 4.74 33.37
N ARG A 11 -39.53 5.58 32.71
CA ARG A 11 -39.46 5.79 31.26
C ARG A 11 -38.13 6.43 30.85
N LEU A 12 -37.66 7.44 31.61
CA LEU A 12 -36.39 8.10 31.32
C LEU A 12 -35.21 7.14 31.46
N VAL A 13 -35.19 6.30 32.49
CA VAL A 13 -34.17 5.26 32.68
C VAL A 13 -34.17 4.29 31.50
N ALA A 14 -35.34 3.80 31.08
CA ALA A 14 -35.44 2.90 29.94
C ALA A 14 -34.94 3.53 28.62
N LEU A 15 -35.24 4.81 28.38
CA LEU A 15 -34.73 5.55 27.23
C LEU A 15 -33.21 5.72 27.29
N TYR A 16 -32.68 6.05 28.46
CA TYR A 16 -31.24 6.18 28.67
C TYR A 16 -30.51 4.85 28.44
N GLU A 17 -31.01 3.75 28.99
CA GLU A 17 -30.41 2.43 28.79
C GLU A 17 -30.41 2.01 27.32
N LYS A 18 -31.51 2.30 26.60
CA LYS A 18 -31.61 2.05 25.16
C LYS A 18 -30.58 2.86 24.37
N GLU A 19 -30.46 4.15 24.63
CA GLU A 19 -29.49 4.99 23.93
C GLU A 19 -28.05 4.62 24.30
N LYS A 20 -27.79 4.22 25.55
CA LYS A 20 -26.49 3.68 25.97
C LYS A 20 -26.13 2.42 25.18
N GLN A 21 -27.03 1.45 25.09
CA GLN A 21 -26.82 0.24 24.29
C GLN A 21 -26.56 0.55 22.82
N ARG A 22 -27.27 1.55 22.27
CA ARG A 22 -27.06 2.01 20.89
C ARG A 22 -25.68 2.63 20.72
N ALA A 23 -25.26 3.47 21.65
CA ALA A 23 -23.94 4.09 21.63
C ALA A 23 -22.82 3.03 21.69
N ASP A 24 -22.95 2.05 22.59
CA ASP A 24 -22.00 0.94 22.73
C ASP A 24 -21.92 0.11 21.43
N SER A 25 -23.08 -0.17 20.81
CA SER A 25 -23.15 -0.89 19.53
C SER A 25 -22.48 -0.12 18.39
N LEU A 26 -22.71 1.19 18.30
CA LEU A 26 -22.09 2.06 17.31
C LEU A 26 -20.57 2.17 17.51
N ALA A 27 -20.11 2.26 18.76
CA ALA A 27 -18.69 2.27 19.09
C ALA A 27 -18.01 0.95 18.67
N GLY A 28 -18.68 -0.19 18.88
CA GLY A 28 -18.22 -1.49 18.39
C GLY A 28 -18.10 -1.53 16.88
N LEU A 29 -19.13 -1.08 16.15
CA LEU A 29 -19.11 -1.01 14.69
C LEU A 29 -18.01 -0.07 14.17
N LEU A 30 -17.80 1.08 14.81
CA LEU A 30 -16.74 2.01 14.44
C LEU A 30 -15.36 1.35 14.56
N THR A 31 -15.12 0.66 15.66
CA THR A 31 -13.87 -0.07 15.92
C THR A 31 -13.61 -1.15 14.86
N GLU A 32 -14.65 -1.89 14.49
CA GLU A 32 -14.57 -2.92 13.45
C GLU A 32 -14.27 -2.31 12.08
N ARG A 33 -14.95 -1.20 11.73
CA ARG A 33 -14.69 -0.49 10.46
C ARG A 33 -13.29 0.11 10.42
N ASP A 34 -12.79 0.66 11.51
CA ASP A 34 -11.42 1.19 11.60
C ASP A 34 -10.37 0.08 11.40
N ALA A 35 -10.59 -1.10 12.00
CA ALA A 35 -9.74 -2.25 11.77
C ALA A 35 -9.75 -2.68 10.29
N GLN A 36 -10.92 -2.68 9.66
CA GLN A 36 -11.06 -3.03 8.25
C GLN A 36 -10.37 -2.01 7.32
N VAL A 37 -10.47 -0.71 7.62
CA VAL A 37 -9.77 0.34 6.87
C VAL A 37 -8.26 0.17 6.97
N ARG A 38 -7.73 -0.15 8.16
CA ARG A 38 -6.29 -0.42 8.33
C ARG A 38 -5.86 -1.62 7.48
N LYS A 39 -6.63 -2.70 7.48
CA LYS A 39 -6.35 -3.89 6.65
C LYS A 39 -6.31 -3.54 5.17
N TYR A 40 -7.31 -2.82 4.66
CA TYR A 40 -7.34 -2.42 3.26
C TYR A 40 -6.18 -1.48 2.88
N ARG A 41 -5.74 -0.59 3.79
CA ARG A 41 -4.57 0.26 3.54
C ARG A 41 -3.30 -0.57 3.37
N GLU A 42 -3.09 -1.59 4.20
CA GLU A 42 -1.95 -2.51 4.06
C GLU A 42 -2.03 -3.33 2.77
N GLU A 43 -3.21 -3.83 2.40
CA GLU A 43 -3.41 -4.54 1.13
C GLU A 43 -3.10 -3.65 -0.07
N VAL A 44 -3.57 -2.40 -0.08
CA VAL A 44 -3.26 -1.43 -1.13
C VAL A 44 -1.77 -1.15 -1.20
N LYS A 45 -1.08 -1.01 -0.06
CA LYS A 45 0.37 -0.82 -0.02
C LYS A 45 1.09 -2.01 -0.67
N LYS A 46 0.73 -3.23 -0.30
CA LYS A 46 1.29 -4.46 -0.87
C LYS A 46 1.05 -4.55 -2.39
N CYS A 47 -0.15 -4.23 -2.86
CA CYS A 47 -0.45 -4.21 -4.29
C CYS A 47 0.40 -3.18 -5.03
N LYS A 48 0.65 -2.00 -4.45
CA LYS A 48 1.53 -0.98 -5.06
C LYS A 48 2.98 -1.46 -5.16
N GLU A 49 3.48 -2.12 -4.12
CA GLU A 49 4.82 -2.74 -4.12
C GLU A 49 4.92 -3.80 -5.23
N GLN A 50 3.91 -4.67 -5.36
CA GLN A 50 3.85 -5.67 -6.43
C GLN A 50 3.80 -5.06 -7.83
N ILE A 51 3.01 -3.99 -8.03
CA ILE A 51 2.97 -3.27 -9.32
C ILE A 51 4.35 -2.69 -9.65
N THR A 52 5.03 -2.13 -8.66
CA THR A 52 6.36 -1.54 -8.84
C THR A 52 7.38 -2.61 -9.25
N ASP A 53 7.39 -3.74 -8.54
CA ASP A 53 8.25 -4.88 -8.85
C ASP A 53 7.97 -5.45 -10.25
N LEU A 54 6.70 -5.65 -10.61
CA LEU A 54 6.31 -6.12 -11.93
C LEU A 54 6.71 -5.15 -13.04
N ASN A 55 6.59 -3.84 -12.82
CA ASN A 55 7.05 -2.84 -13.78
C ASN A 55 8.56 -2.90 -13.98
N LEU A 56 9.34 -3.06 -12.91
CA LEU A 56 10.79 -3.27 -13.00
C LEU A 56 11.14 -4.54 -13.78
N GLN A 57 10.39 -5.63 -13.57
CA GLN A 57 10.57 -6.86 -14.35
C GLN A 57 10.24 -6.65 -15.83
N ILE A 58 9.16 -5.92 -16.16
CA ILE A 58 8.79 -5.57 -17.54
C ILE A 58 9.90 -4.74 -18.19
N ASP A 59 10.42 -3.73 -17.51
CA ASP A 59 11.48 -2.87 -18.05
C ASP A 59 12.77 -3.67 -18.28
N ASN A 60 13.14 -4.54 -17.34
CA ASN A 60 14.27 -5.46 -17.52
C ASN A 60 14.07 -6.40 -18.72
N LEU A 61 12.86 -6.95 -18.91
CA LEU A 61 12.55 -7.81 -20.06
C LEU A 61 12.60 -7.02 -21.37
N ARG A 62 12.10 -5.78 -21.39
CA ARG A 62 12.18 -4.90 -22.56
C ARG A 62 13.62 -4.59 -22.94
N LEU A 63 14.45 -4.22 -21.97
CA LEU A 63 15.88 -4.02 -22.17
C LEU A 63 16.52 -5.28 -22.75
N ARG A 64 16.31 -6.44 -22.11
CA ARG A 64 16.83 -7.73 -22.60
C ARG A 64 16.36 -8.02 -24.03
N SER A 65 15.08 -7.79 -24.34
CA SER A 65 14.57 -8.01 -25.70
C SER A 65 15.22 -7.08 -26.71
N ALA A 66 15.40 -5.79 -26.40
CA ALA A 66 16.06 -4.83 -27.28
C ALA A 66 17.52 -5.23 -27.56
N PHE A 67 18.23 -5.75 -26.57
CA PHE A 67 19.60 -6.26 -26.74
C PHE A 67 19.68 -7.65 -27.39
N SER A 68 18.57 -8.41 -27.43
CA SER A 68 18.53 -9.77 -27.99
C SER A 68 17.92 -9.85 -29.39
N SER A 69 17.16 -8.84 -29.81
CA SER A 69 16.41 -8.86 -31.07
C SER A 69 17.18 -8.31 -32.28
N ASP A 70 18.37 -7.74 -32.08
CA ASP A 70 19.21 -7.34 -33.20
C ASP A 70 20.16 -8.46 -33.60
N SER A 71 20.22 -8.72 -34.91
CA SER A 71 21.18 -9.57 -35.61
C SER A 71 22.66 -9.15 -35.43
N ASP A 72 22.95 -8.26 -34.48
CA ASP A 72 24.21 -7.61 -34.18
C ASP A 72 24.68 -7.90 -32.74
N ARG A 73 24.37 -9.10 -32.23
CA ARG A 73 24.77 -9.52 -30.87
C ARG A 73 26.25 -9.27 -30.55
N SER A 74 27.16 -9.39 -31.52
CA SER A 74 28.57 -9.08 -31.33
C SER A 74 28.89 -7.58 -31.30
N GLN A 75 28.16 -6.73 -32.05
CA GLN A 75 28.33 -5.28 -31.98
C GLN A 75 27.71 -4.70 -30.70
N ALA A 76 26.56 -5.24 -30.27
CA ALA A 76 25.92 -4.87 -29.02
C ALA A 76 26.78 -5.26 -27.80
N GLU A 77 27.34 -6.49 -27.78
CA GLU A 77 28.31 -6.91 -26.75
C GLU A 77 29.56 -6.01 -26.76
N ALA A 78 30.12 -5.70 -27.93
CA ALA A 78 31.28 -4.81 -28.04
C ALA A 78 30.97 -3.38 -27.56
N GLY A 79 29.75 -2.89 -27.79
CA GLY A 79 29.29 -1.59 -27.30
C GLY A 79 29.15 -1.56 -25.77
N ILE A 80 28.61 -2.63 -25.19
CA ILE A 80 28.48 -2.79 -23.73
C ILE A 80 29.86 -2.87 -23.07
N ASP A 81 30.80 -3.67 -23.61
CA ASP A 81 32.16 -3.77 -23.09
C ASP A 81 32.91 -2.43 -23.13
N LYS A 82 32.66 -1.64 -24.17
CA LYS A 82 33.26 -0.31 -24.31
C LYS A 82 32.68 0.67 -23.29
N LEU A 83 31.36 0.63 -23.09
CA LEU A 83 30.68 1.47 -22.10
C LEU A 83 31.13 1.12 -20.67
N ILE A 84 31.32 -0.16 -20.36
CA ILE A 84 31.85 -0.62 -19.05
C ILE A 84 33.27 -0.07 -18.83
N LYS A 85 34.14 -0.11 -19.85
CA LYS A 85 35.49 0.45 -19.75
C LYS A 85 35.49 1.97 -19.54
N GLU A 86 34.61 2.69 -20.23
CA GLU A 86 34.48 4.14 -20.05
C GLU A 86 33.94 4.49 -18.66
N ILE A 87 33.02 3.70 -18.11
CA ILE A 87 32.54 3.83 -16.73
C ILE A 87 33.68 3.55 -15.74
N ASP A 88 34.47 2.50 -15.93
CA ASP A 88 35.63 2.19 -15.09
C ASP A 88 36.70 3.30 -15.15
N GLU A 89 36.91 3.91 -16.32
CA GLU A 89 37.78 5.10 -16.46
C GLU A 89 37.22 6.31 -15.71
N CYS A 90 35.92 6.57 -15.81
CA CYS A 90 35.27 7.65 -15.06
C CYS A 90 35.36 7.43 -13.55
N ILE A 91 35.19 6.19 -13.07
CA ILE A 91 35.33 5.83 -11.65
C ILE A 91 36.78 6.07 -11.19
N LYS A 92 37.78 5.60 -11.96
CA LYS A 92 39.20 5.85 -11.62
C LYS A 92 39.55 7.34 -11.56
N LEU A 93 39.00 8.15 -12.45
CA LEU A 93 39.18 9.60 -12.45
C LEU A 93 38.48 10.30 -11.28
N LEU A 94 37.45 9.69 -10.70
CA LEU A 94 36.77 10.20 -9.49
C LEU A 94 37.44 9.73 -8.18
N GLU A 95 38.17 8.62 -8.23
CA GLU A 95 38.91 8.05 -7.09
C GLU A 95 40.38 8.52 -7.00
N SER A 96 40.82 9.40 -7.91
CA SER A 96 42.14 10.05 -7.91
C SER A 96 42.06 11.54 -7.55
#